data_AF-A0A5D0UGS0-F1
#
_entry.id   AF-A0A5D0UGS0-F1
#
_cell.length_a   1.000
_cell.length_b   1.000
_cell.length_c   1.000
_cell.angle_alpha   90.00
_cell.angle_beta   90.00
_cell.angle_gamma   90.00
#
_symmetry.space_group_name_H-M   'P 1'
#
loop_
_entity.id
_entity.type
_entity.pdbx_description
1 polymer ?
#
loop_
_entity_poly.entity_id
_entity_poly.type
_entity_poly.pdbx_seq_one_letter_code
_entity_poly.pdbx_strand_id
1 'polypeptide(L)'
;MDLVEFLRARLDRDERIARDCTGHAWRAAPSGRVEANPEPGAGEPVAVARAETDAYAEHIARHHPSRTLAEVAARRRIVDDYEKQAWVLDQGHRSPEAEAAQAVRENVLRLLALSYATHPAYQQEWRP
;
A
#
# COMPACT_ATOMS: atom_id res chain seq x y z
N MET A 1 11.11 14.26 -9.44
CA MET A 1 10.31 13.09 -9.03
C MET A 1 8.95 13.24 -9.64
N ASP A 2 8.57 12.33 -10.53
CA ASP A 2 7.20 12.27 -11.06
C ASP A 2 6.27 11.44 -10.14
N LEU A 3 4.98 11.35 -10.51
CA LEU A 3 3.97 10.62 -9.75
C LEU A 3 4.28 9.12 -9.62
N VAL A 4 4.83 8.50 -10.67
CA VAL A 4 5.15 7.06 -10.69
C VAL A 4 6.35 6.78 -9.80
N GLU A 5 7.42 7.56 -9.92
CA GLU A 5 8.60 7.52 -9.06
C GLU A 5 8.23 7.72 -7.59
N PHE A 6 7.33 8.68 -7.31
CA PHE A 6 6.82 8.91 -5.96
C PHE A 6 6.08 7.70 -5.39
N LEU A 7 5.10 7.15 -6.14
CA LEU A 7 4.33 5.98 -5.71
C LEU A 7 5.23 4.78 -5.45
N ARG A 8 6.18 4.50 -6.35
CA ARG A 8 7.17 3.42 -6.15
C ARG A 8 7.98 3.63 -4.88
N ALA A 9 8.52 4.82 -4.67
CA ALA A 9 9.29 5.13 -3.48
C ALA A 9 8.49 5.07 -2.16
N ARG A 10 7.15 5.19 -2.20
CA ARG A 10 6.28 4.97 -1.02
C ARG A 10 5.97 3.49 -0.82
N LEU A 11 5.60 2.79 -1.88
CA LEU A 11 5.35 1.35 -1.84
C LEU A 11 6.58 0.56 -1.40
N ASP A 12 7.78 0.94 -1.83
CA ASP A 12 9.04 0.31 -1.40
C ASP A 12 9.33 0.54 0.08
N ARG A 13 8.97 1.72 0.61
CA ARG A 13 9.11 2.03 2.03
C ARG A 13 8.13 1.20 2.86
N ASP A 14 6.87 1.16 2.45
CA ASP A 14 5.82 0.40 3.13
C ASP A 14 6.14 -1.09 3.13
N GLU A 15 6.64 -1.62 2.00
CA GLU A 15 7.10 -3.01 1.89
C GLU A 15 8.26 -3.31 2.84
N ARG A 16 9.30 -2.47 2.88
CA ARG A 16 10.44 -2.68 3.78
C ARG A 16 9.99 -2.70 5.24
N ILE A 17 9.20 -1.71 5.66
CA ILE A 17 8.70 -1.64 7.04
C ILE A 17 7.88 -2.89 7.37
N ALA A 18 7.02 -3.35 6.45
CA ALA A 18 6.24 -4.57 6.67
C ALA A 18 7.11 -5.84 6.72
N ARG A 19 8.16 -5.94 5.90
CA ARG A 19 9.09 -7.09 5.92
C ARG A 19 9.96 -7.13 7.17
N ASP A 20 10.28 -5.98 7.77
CA ASP A 20 11.04 -5.91 9.02
C ASP A 20 10.22 -6.39 10.24
N CYS A 21 8.91 -6.56 10.09
CA CYS A 21 8.05 -7.20 11.09
C CYS A 21 8.05 -8.74 11.00
N THR A 22 7.43 -9.41 11.97
CA THR A 22 7.40 -10.88 12.10
C THR A 22 6.64 -11.65 11.00
N GLY A 23 6.22 -11.01 9.90
CA GLY A 23 5.55 -11.65 8.75
C GLY A 23 4.16 -12.26 9.02
N HIS A 24 3.78 -12.43 10.29
CA HIS A 24 2.55 -13.06 10.72
C HIS A 24 1.36 -12.09 10.80
N ALA A 25 0.15 -12.66 10.71
CA ALA A 25 -1.07 -11.91 10.96
C ALA A 25 -1.16 -11.47 12.43
N TRP A 26 -1.59 -10.23 12.64
CA TRP A 26 -1.85 -9.73 13.98
C TRP A 26 -3.32 -9.87 14.33
N ARG A 27 -3.60 -10.09 15.61
CA ARG A 27 -4.95 -10.13 16.17
C ARG A 27 -5.08 -9.13 17.31
N ALA A 28 -6.25 -8.52 17.43
CA ALA A 28 -6.62 -7.82 18.64
C ALA A 28 -7.01 -8.83 19.72
N ALA A 29 -6.62 -8.55 20.95
CA ALA A 29 -6.96 -9.30 22.14
C ALA A 29 -7.48 -8.34 23.22
N PRO A 30 -8.23 -8.83 24.23
CA PRO A 30 -8.86 -7.97 25.24
C PRO A 30 -7.88 -7.04 25.95
N SER A 31 -8.41 -5.93 26.48
CA SER A 31 -7.63 -4.92 27.22
C SER A 31 -6.58 -4.21 26.35
N GLY A 32 -6.95 -3.97 25.08
CA GLY A 32 -6.16 -3.22 24.12
C GLY A 32 -4.91 -3.94 23.62
N ARG A 33 -4.80 -5.27 23.75
CA ARG A 33 -3.61 -6.00 23.33
C ARG A 33 -3.63 -6.27 21.82
N VAL A 34 -2.45 -6.23 21.20
CA VAL A 34 -2.24 -6.70 19.83
C VAL A 34 -1.16 -7.76 19.86
N GLU A 35 -1.46 -8.92 19.26
CA GLU A 35 -0.60 -10.10 19.30
C GLU A 35 -0.34 -10.59 17.88
N ALA A 36 0.90 -10.99 17.59
CA ALA A 36 1.21 -11.75 16.39
C ALA A 36 0.77 -13.19 16.62
N ASN A 37 -0.06 -13.73 15.70
CA ASN A 37 -0.44 -15.13 15.75
C ASN A 37 0.73 -15.98 15.23
N PRO A 38 1.39 -16.78 16.07
CA PRO A 38 2.41 -17.70 15.58
C PRO A 38 1.75 -18.73 14.65
N GLU A 39 2.53 -19.33 13.73
CA GLU A 39 2.03 -20.46 12.96
C GLU A 39 1.49 -21.56 13.89
N PRO A 40 0.52 -22.39 13.42
CA PRO A 40 0.02 -23.50 14.23
C PRO A 40 1.17 -24.37 14.76
N GLY A 41 1.34 -24.41 16.09
CA GLY A 41 2.41 -25.15 16.75
C GLY A 41 3.67 -24.35 17.12
N ALA A 42 3.75 -23.05 16.80
CA ALA A 42 4.94 -22.22 17.02
C ALA A 42 4.97 -21.47 18.38
N GLY A 43 4.18 -21.92 19.38
CA GLY A 43 4.27 -21.45 20.77
C GLY A 43 3.24 -20.38 21.15
N GLU A 44 3.54 -19.61 22.21
CA GLU A 44 2.64 -18.58 22.74
C GLU A 44 2.59 -17.33 21.83
N PRO A 45 1.43 -16.64 21.75
CA PRO A 45 1.31 -15.38 21.02
C PRO A 45 2.32 -14.33 21.49
N VAL A 46 2.99 -13.70 20.54
CA VAL A 46 3.97 -12.63 20.84
C VAL A 46 3.25 -11.28 20.88
N ALA A 47 3.40 -10.55 21.98
CA ALA A 47 2.85 -9.20 22.10
C ALA A 47 3.54 -8.25 21.10
N VAL A 48 2.74 -7.57 20.28
CA VAL A 48 3.19 -6.60 19.26
C VAL A 48 3.02 -5.18 19.76
N ALA A 49 1.86 -4.88 20.35
CA ALA A 49 1.52 -3.54 20.83
C ALA A 49 0.46 -3.62 21.94
N ARG A 50 0.31 -2.52 22.68
CA ARG A 50 -0.82 -2.27 23.57
C ARG A 50 -1.40 -0.90 23.28
N ALA A 51 -2.69 -0.86 23.04
CA ALA A 51 -3.47 0.33 22.79
C ALA A 51 -4.34 0.68 24.00
N GLU A 52 -4.82 1.93 24.04
CA GLU A 52 -5.69 2.43 25.10
C GLU A 52 -7.09 1.79 25.07
N THR A 53 -7.57 1.46 23.87
CA THR A 53 -8.91 0.90 23.65
C THR A 53 -8.85 -0.32 22.75
N ASP A 54 -9.85 -1.20 22.87
CA ASP A 54 -9.99 -2.35 21.98
C ASP A 54 -10.21 -1.92 20.52
N ALA A 55 -10.85 -0.78 20.29
CA ALA A 55 -11.02 -0.21 18.94
C ALA A 55 -9.68 0.17 18.30
N TYR A 56 -8.75 0.75 19.08
CA TYR A 56 -7.40 1.03 18.59
C TYR A 56 -6.61 -0.26 18.35
N ALA A 57 -6.75 -1.26 19.22
CA ALA A 57 -6.13 -2.57 19.01
C ALA A 57 -6.64 -3.24 17.73
N GLU A 58 -7.93 -3.18 17.45
CA GLU A 58 -8.53 -3.69 16.22
C GLU A 58 -7.99 -2.97 14.97
N HIS A 59 -7.91 -1.64 15.02
CA HIS A 59 -7.32 -0.86 13.94
C HIS A 59 -5.87 -1.27 13.67
N ILE A 60 -5.03 -1.35 14.70
CA ILE A 60 -3.62 -1.77 14.56
C ILE A 60 -3.51 -3.19 14.01
N ALA A 61 -4.27 -4.14 14.55
CA ALA A 61 -4.26 -5.53 14.10
C ALA A 61 -4.69 -5.68 12.63
N ARG A 62 -5.65 -4.86 12.18
CA ARG A 62 -6.08 -4.84 10.78
C ARG A 62 -4.95 -4.43 9.85
N HIS A 63 -4.01 -3.60 10.27
CA HIS A 63 -2.85 -3.14 9.49
C HIS A 63 -1.60 -4.04 9.64
N HIS A 64 -1.80 -5.34 9.89
CA HIS A 64 -0.71 -6.30 10.04
C HIS A 64 0.17 -6.45 8.77
N PRO A 65 1.43 -6.88 8.92
CA PRO A 65 2.42 -6.94 7.86
C PRO A 65 1.98 -7.69 6.60
N SER A 66 1.39 -8.88 6.73
CA SER A 66 1.00 -9.71 5.57
C SER A 66 -0.04 -9.01 4.70
N ARG A 67 -1.00 -8.30 5.30
CA ARG A 67 -1.99 -7.49 4.58
C ARG A 67 -1.33 -6.30 3.89
N THR A 68 -0.44 -5.57 4.57
CA THR A 68 0.30 -4.44 3.99
C THR A 68 1.10 -4.88 2.77
N LEU A 69 1.78 -6.04 2.83
CA LEU A 69 2.49 -6.62 1.70
C LEU A 69 1.55 -6.96 0.53
N ALA A 70 0.38 -7.54 0.81
CA ALA A 70 -0.63 -7.82 -0.20
C ALA A 70 -1.17 -6.54 -0.87
N GLU A 71 -1.41 -5.47 -0.10
CA GLU A 71 -1.82 -4.17 -0.62
C GLU A 71 -0.73 -3.53 -1.48
N VAL A 72 0.54 -3.57 -1.04
CA VAL A 72 1.67 -3.07 -1.84
C VAL A 72 1.78 -3.83 -3.16
N ALA A 73 1.70 -5.16 -3.13
CA ALA A 73 1.75 -5.98 -4.34
C ALA A 73 0.63 -5.64 -5.32
N ALA A 74 -0.59 -5.44 -4.83
CA ALA A 74 -1.72 -5.03 -5.67
C ALA A 74 -1.51 -3.63 -6.27
N ARG A 75 -1.05 -2.65 -5.48
CA ARG A 75 -0.80 -1.28 -5.93
C ARG A 75 0.35 -1.21 -6.95
N ARG A 76 1.42 -2.00 -6.77
CA ARG A 76 2.51 -2.11 -7.76
C ARG A 76 1.99 -2.58 -9.11
N ARG A 77 1.11 -3.59 -9.15
CA ARG A 77 0.49 -4.05 -10.41
C ARG A 77 -0.30 -2.97 -11.13
N ILE A 78 -0.96 -2.07 -10.39
CA ILE A 78 -1.66 -0.91 -10.98
C ILE A 78 -0.65 0.06 -11.61
N VAL A 79 0.43 0.37 -10.91
CA VAL A 79 1.52 1.23 -11.42
C VAL A 79 2.18 0.61 -12.65
N ASP A 80 2.47 -0.69 -12.62
CA ASP A 80 3.10 -1.41 -13.73
C ASP A 80 2.17 -1.50 -14.96
N ASP A 81 0.84 -1.64 -14.77
CA ASP A 81 -0.11 -1.56 -15.89
C ASP A 81 -0.11 -0.17 -16.53
N TYR A 82 -0.13 0.90 -15.72
CA TYR A 82 -0.05 2.27 -16.23
C TYR A 82 1.19 2.49 -17.10
N GLU A 83 2.37 2.10 -16.61
CA GLU A 83 3.62 2.26 -17.37
C GLU A 83 3.65 1.40 -18.63
N LYS A 84 3.17 0.16 -18.55
CA LYS A 84 3.08 -0.72 -19.71
C LYS A 84 2.23 -0.09 -20.81
N GLN A 85 1.08 0.49 -20.47
CA GLN A 85 0.22 1.14 -21.46
C GLN A 85 0.82 2.45 -21.98
N ALA A 86 1.48 3.24 -21.12
CA ALA A 86 2.23 4.42 -21.56
C ALA A 86 3.28 4.04 -22.62
N TRP A 87 4.05 2.97 -22.36
CA TRP A 87 5.04 2.48 -23.30
C TRP A 87 4.42 2.04 -24.64
N VAL A 88 3.30 1.31 -24.62
CA VAL A 88 2.58 0.90 -25.85
C VAL A 88 2.15 2.12 -26.67
N LEU A 89 1.61 3.16 -26.03
CA LEU A 89 1.23 4.41 -26.70
C LEU A 89 2.42 5.10 -27.36
N ASP A 90 3.58 5.10 -26.71
CA ASP A 90 4.79 5.72 -27.23
C ASP A 90 5.42 4.94 -28.41
N GLN A 91 5.07 3.66 -28.59
CA GLN A 91 5.44 2.88 -29.79
C GLN A 91 4.56 3.18 -31.02
N GLY A 92 3.70 4.20 -30.96
CA GLY A 92 2.86 4.63 -32.09
C GLY A 92 1.47 4.01 -32.12
N HIS A 93 1.05 3.29 -31.08
CA HIS A 93 -0.30 2.73 -30.96
C HIS A 93 -1.32 3.74 -30.39
N ARG A 94 -1.21 5.01 -30.77
CA ARG A 94 -2.10 6.07 -30.27
C ARG A 94 -3.43 6.07 -31.02
N SER A 95 -4.51 5.91 -30.29
CA SER A 95 -5.88 6.19 -30.73
C SER A 95 -6.56 7.06 -29.67
N PRO A 96 -7.62 7.82 -30.02
CA PRO A 96 -8.37 8.61 -29.05
C PRO A 96 -8.87 7.78 -27.85
N GLU A 97 -9.30 6.54 -28.10
CA GLU A 97 -9.76 5.62 -27.07
C GLU A 97 -8.61 5.18 -26.14
N ALA A 98 -7.43 4.92 -26.71
CA ALA A 98 -6.26 4.52 -25.95
C ALA A 98 -5.73 5.67 -25.08
N GLU A 99 -5.73 6.90 -25.61
CA GLU A 99 -5.36 8.11 -24.85
C GLU A 99 -6.37 8.39 -23.71
N ALA A 100 -7.67 8.30 -23.99
CA ALA A 100 -8.70 8.45 -22.97
C ALA A 100 -8.56 7.39 -21.86
N ALA A 101 -8.31 6.14 -22.23
CA ALA A 101 -8.07 5.06 -21.27
C ALA A 101 -6.81 5.31 -20.43
N GLN A 102 -5.77 5.90 -21.00
CA GLN A 102 -4.56 6.24 -20.26
C GLN A 102 -4.77 7.40 -19.28
N ALA A 103 -5.53 8.43 -19.66
CA ALA A 103 -5.92 9.51 -18.76
C ALA A 103 -6.70 9.00 -17.53
N VAL A 104 -7.59 8.02 -17.73
CA VAL A 104 -8.29 7.34 -16.63
C VAL A 104 -7.31 6.60 -15.72
N ARG A 105 -6.32 5.88 -16.27
CA ARG A 105 -5.29 5.21 -15.46
C ARG A 105 -4.44 6.19 -14.66
N GLU A 106 -4.08 7.33 -15.25
CA GLU A 106 -3.36 8.38 -14.53
C GLU A 106 -4.18 8.90 -13.33
N ASN A 107 -5.50 9.09 -13.52
CA ASN A 107 -6.38 9.49 -12.43
C ASN A 107 -6.43 8.43 -11.31
N VAL A 108 -6.39 7.14 -11.65
CA VAL A 108 -6.27 6.06 -10.66
C VAL A 108 -4.96 6.20 -9.86
N LEU A 109 -3.84 6.54 -10.49
CA LEU A 109 -2.58 6.78 -9.78
C LEU A 109 -2.67 7.99 -8.83
N ARG A 110 -3.31 9.08 -9.27
CA ARG A 110 -3.56 10.26 -8.42
C ARG A 110 -4.41 9.90 -7.19
N LEU A 111 -5.46 9.10 -7.37
CA LEU A 111 -6.28 8.60 -6.26
C LEU A 111 -5.48 7.69 -5.31
N LEU A 112 -4.58 6.84 -5.81
CA LEU A 112 -3.68 6.05 -4.96
C LEU A 112 -2.74 6.94 -4.14
N ALA A 113 -2.22 8.01 -4.75
CA ALA A 113 -1.31 8.94 -4.10
C ALA A 113 -1.95 9.72 -2.93
N LEU A 114 -3.28 9.83 -2.88
CA LEU A 114 -3.99 10.48 -1.77
C LEU A 114 -3.67 9.84 -0.40
N SER A 115 -3.37 8.54 -0.36
CA SER A 115 -2.93 7.87 0.87
C SER A 115 -1.62 8.43 1.45
N TYR A 116 -0.88 9.20 0.65
CA TYR A 116 0.37 9.84 1.01
C TYR A 116 0.30 11.38 0.94
N ALA A 117 -0.91 11.98 0.94
CA ALA A 117 -1.09 13.42 0.76
C ALA A 117 -0.45 14.31 1.84
N THR A 118 -0.15 13.75 3.01
CA THR A 118 0.56 14.43 4.11
C THR A 118 2.08 14.31 4.01
N HIS A 119 2.59 13.53 3.05
CA HIS A 119 4.02 13.33 2.86
C HIS A 119 4.68 14.61 2.31
N PRO A 120 5.84 15.08 2.82
CA PRO A 120 6.47 16.34 2.37
C PRO A 120 6.82 16.40 0.87
N ALA A 121 7.14 15.26 0.27
CA ALA A 121 7.40 15.12 -1.17
C ALA A 121 6.14 14.96 -2.04
N TYR A 122 4.95 14.95 -1.45
CA TYR A 122 3.68 14.93 -2.19
C TYR A 122 3.46 16.29 -2.87
N GLN A 123 3.16 16.29 -4.17
CA GLN A 123 2.91 17.52 -4.92
C GLN A 123 1.41 17.79 -5.08
N GLN A 124 1.00 19.05 -4.93
CA GLN A 124 -0.41 19.44 -4.99
C GLN A 124 -1.04 19.18 -6.37
N GLU A 125 -0.25 19.24 -7.44
CA GLU A 125 -0.65 18.91 -8.81
C GLU A 125 -1.10 17.45 -8.99
N TRP A 126 -0.74 16.54 -8.08
CA TRP A 126 -1.19 15.15 -8.12
C TRP A 126 -2.57 14.95 -7.49
N ARG A 127 -3.19 15.99 -6.92
CA ARG A 127 -4.58 15.91 -6.47
C ARG A 127 -5.50 15.77 -7.69
N PRO A 128 -6.45 14.83 -7.68
CA PRO A 128 -7.43 14.65 -8.75
C PRO A 128 -8.24 15.92 -9.04
#